data_AF-A0AB38YWL8-F1
#
_entry.id   AF-A0AB38YWL8-F1
#
_cell.length_a   1.000
_cell.length_b   1.000
_cell.length_c   1.000
_cell.angle_alpha   90.00
_cell.angle_beta   90.00
_cell.angle_gamma   90.00
#
_symmetry.space_group_name_H-M   'P 1'
#
loop_
_entity.id
_entity.type
_entity.pdbx_description
1 polymer ?
#
loop_
_entity_poly.entity_id
_entity_poly.type
_entity_poly.pdbx_seq_one_letter_code
_entity_poly.pdbx_strand_id
1 'polypeptide(L)'
;MVSSIQSPEVINFGKFKGTPLNELKPSYVHWLLKLENLNADLREKLEAIDAEREREFQRRKAAAIMFSKPCFQRDRYSANQRIAYNNAKYNKGL
;
A
#
# COMPACT_ATOMS: atom_id res chain seq x y z
N MET A 1 3.38 -23.70 -2.68
CA MET A 1 4.07 -22.61 -3.39
C MET A 1 5.35 -22.33 -2.64
N VAL A 2 6.50 -22.58 -3.26
CA VAL A 2 7.82 -22.48 -2.60
C VAL A 2 8.19 -21.00 -2.57
N SER A 3 8.10 -20.37 -1.40
CA SER A 3 8.74 -19.08 -1.15
C SER A 3 10.25 -19.30 -1.19
N SER A 4 10.87 -18.94 -2.31
CA SER A 4 12.33 -18.88 -2.42
C SER A 4 12.84 -17.96 -1.32
N ILE A 5 13.51 -18.52 -0.31
CA ILE A 5 14.18 -17.77 0.76
C ILE A 5 15.43 -17.16 0.11
N GLN A 6 15.25 -16.15 -0.72
CA GLN A 6 16.34 -15.26 -1.08
C GLN A 6 16.61 -14.40 0.15
N SER A 7 17.84 -14.50 0.67
CA SER A 7 18.35 -13.58 1.69
C SER A 7 17.99 -12.16 1.29
N PRO A 8 17.41 -11.34 2.19
CA PRO A 8 16.98 -10.00 1.83
C PRO A 8 18.20 -9.25 1.30
N GLU A 9 18.10 -8.72 0.08
CA GLU A 9 19.21 -8.00 -0.51
C GLU A 9 19.41 -6.71 0.28
N VAL A 10 20.64 -6.54 0.78
CA VAL A 10 20.99 -5.48 1.72
C VAL A 10 21.87 -4.45 1.03
N ILE A 11 21.59 -3.16 1.24
CA ILE A 11 22.50 -2.09 0.82
C ILE A 11 23.82 -2.24 1.57
N ASN A 12 24.92 -2.29 0.85
CA ASN A 12 26.27 -2.46 1.42
C ASN A 12 27.06 -1.14 1.52
N PHE A 13 26.51 -0.01 1.08
CA PHE A 13 27.19 1.30 1.05
C PHE A 13 26.32 2.46 1.57
N GLY A 14 26.96 3.62 1.76
CA GLY A 14 26.28 4.86 2.11
C GLY A 14 25.61 4.84 3.49
N LYS A 15 24.65 5.75 3.67
CA LYS A 15 23.98 5.99 4.96
C LYS A 15 23.13 4.81 5.44
N PHE A 16 22.56 4.04 4.52
CA PHE A 16 21.64 2.93 4.82
C PHE A 16 22.31 1.56 4.68
N LYS A 17 23.64 1.50 4.83
CA LYS A 17 24.38 0.23 4.87
C LYS A 17 23.78 -0.71 5.93
N GLY A 18 23.53 -1.96 5.56
CA GLY A 18 22.89 -2.95 6.43
C GLY A 18 21.36 -2.97 6.36
N THR A 19 20.74 -2.04 5.61
CA THR A 19 19.28 -1.99 5.46
C THR A 19 18.83 -2.81 4.23
N PRO A 20 17.77 -3.62 4.33
CA PRO A 20 17.24 -4.33 3.18
C PRO A 20 16.65 -3.34 2.15
N LEU A 21 16.77 -3.66 0.87
CA LEU A 21 16.34 -2.78 -0.23
C LEU A 21 14.86 -2.35 -0.12
N ASN A 22 13.99 -3.24 0.34
CA ASN A 22 12.55 -2.97 0.47
C ASN A 22 12.22 -1.91 1.53
N GLU A 23 13.06 -1.77 2.57
CA GLU A 23 12.87 -0.82 3.67
C GLU A 23 13.51 0.55 3.41
N LEU A 24 14.18 0.73 2.27
CA LEU A 24 14.79 2.01 1.92
C LEU A 24 13.74 3.10 1.75
N LYS A 25 14.01 4.27 2.34
CA LYS A 25 13.12 5.43 2.19
C LYS A 25 12.96 5.82 0.70
N PRO A 26 11.75 6.15 0.22
CA PRO A 26 11.53 6.55 -1.17
C PRO A 26 12.44 7.69 -1.63
N SER A 27 12.65 8.70 -0.77
CA SER A 27 13.57 9.80 -1.05
C SER A 27 15.01 9.36 -1.29
N TYR A 28 15.47 8.31 -0.58
CA TYR A 28 16.81 7.77 -0.76
C TYR A 28 16.92 6.94 -2.04
N VAL A 29 15.88 6.16 -2.36
CA VAL A 29 15.79 5.41 -3.64
C VAL A 29 15.86 6.37 -4.83
N HIS A 30 15.04 7.43 -4.85
CA HIS A 30 15.10 8.43 -5.92
C HIS A 30 16.45 9.15 -6.00
N TRP A 31 17.12 9.39 -4.87
CA TRP A 31 18.46 9.96 -4.87
C TRP A 31 19.48 8.99 -5.48
N LEU A 32 19.43 7.70 -5.14
CA LEU A 32 20.30 6.67 -5.72
C LEU A 32 20.13 6.56 -7.23
N LEU A 33 18.88 6.60 -7.72
CA LEU A 33 18.58 6.53 -9.15
C LEU A 33 19.09 7.73 -9.96
N LYS A 34 19.47 8.83 -9.31
CA LYS A 34 20.12 9.98 -9.97
C LYS A 34 21.62 9.78 -10.16
N LEU A 35 22.23 8.79 -9.50
CA LEU A 35 23.67 8.54 -9.63
C LEU A 35 23.97 7.87 -10.96
N GLU A 36 24.87 8.46 -11.75
CA GLU A 36 25.26 7.92 -13.06
C GLU A 36 26.05 6.60 -12.95
N ASN A 37 26.81 6.43 -11.86
CA ASN A 37 27.71 5.28 -11.64
C ASN A 37 27.08 4.17 -10.79
N LEU A 38 25.74 4.06 -10.79
CA LEU A 38 25.06 2.99 -10.05
C LEU A 38 25.19 1.66 -10.82
N ASN A 39 25.42 0.55 -10.09
CA ASN A 39 25.42 -0.78 -10.69
C ASN A 39 24.08 -1.04 -11.38
N ALA A 40 24.12 -1.55 -12.62
CA ALA A 40 22.94 -1.80 -13.45
C ALA A 40 21.92 -2.73 -12.78
N ASP A 41 22.38 -3.81 -12.14
CA ASP A 41 21.50 -4.77 -11.44
C ASP A 41 20.82 -4.13 -10.22
N LEU A 42 21.57 -3.35 -9.45
CA LEU A 42 21.01 -2.58 -8.34
C LEU A 42 20.00 -1.53 -8.83
N ARG A 43 20.30 -0.87 -9.94
CA ARG A 43 19.41 0.13 -10.54
C ARG A 43 18.07 -0.49 -10.94
N GLU A 44 18.09 -1.63 -11.64
CA GLU A 44 16.88 -2.35 -12.03
C GLU A 44 16.01 -2.69 -10.82
N LYS A 45 16.63 -3.18 -9.73
CA LYS A 45 15.93 -3.50 -8.49
C LYS A 45 15.30 -2.28 -7.82
N LEU A 46 16.03 -1.16 -7.79
CA LEU A 46 15.50 0.09 -7.23
C LEU A 46 14.35 0.66 -8.07
N GLU A 47 14.45 0.59 -9.40
CA GLU A 47 13.36 0.99 -10.32
C GLU A 47 12.13 0.10 -10.13
N ALA A 48 12.31 -1.22 -9.93
CA ALA A 48 11.22 -2.13 -9.64
C ALA A 48 10.49 -1.79 -8.33
N ILE A 49 11.24 -1.47 -7.26
CA ILE A 49 10.69 -1.04 -5.97
C ILE A 49 9.91 0.27 -6.12
N ASP A 50 10.45 1.24 -6.86
CA ASP A 50 9.81 2.53 -7.08
C ASP A 50 8.51 2.37 -7.87
N ALA A 51 8.52 1.54 -8.92
CA ALA A 51 7.35 1.23 -9.72
C ALA A 51 6.27 0.45 -8.92
N GLU A 52 6.66 -0.40 -7.99
CA GLU A 52 5.70 -1.07 -7.08
C GLU A 52 5.03 -0.07 -6.13
N ARG A 53 5.82 0.84 -5.54
CA ARG A 53 5.29 1.91 -4.66
C ARG A 53 4.33 2.82 -5.39
N GLU A 54 4.66 3.22 -6.61
CA GLU A 54 3.77 4.05 -7.43
C GLU A 54 2.47 3.29 -7.77
N ARG A 55 2.55 1.99 -8.12
CA ARG A 55 1.36 1.16 -8.34
C ARG A 55 0.47 1.10 -7.10
N GLU A 56 1.04 0.90 -5.92
CA GLU A 56 0.27 0.90 -4.67
C GLU A 56 -0.38 2.25 -4.39
N PHE A 57 0.36 3.35 -4.58
CA PHE A 57 -0.16 4.70 -4.44
C PHE A 57 -1.36 4.96 -5.36
N GLN A 58 -1.25 4.58 -6.64
CA GLN A 58 -2.34 4.72 -7.60
C GLN A 58 -3.56 3.87 -7.23
N ARG A 59 -3.36 2.64 -6.73
CA ARG A 59 -4.45 1.80 -6.22
C ARG A 59 -5.18 2.48 -5.05
N ARG A 60 -4.44 3.01 -4.08
CA ARG A 60 -5.00 3.73 -2.92
C ARG A 60 -5.76 4.98 -3.36
N LYS A 61 -5.21 5.74 -4.31
CA LYS A 61 -5.85 6.91 -4.90
C LYS A 61 -7.16 6.55 -5.61
N ALA A 62 -7.14 5.52 -6.45
CA ALA A 62 -8.33 5.04 -7.15
C ALA A 62 -9.42 4.56 -6.17
N ALA A 63 -9.02 3.83 -5.12
CA ALA A 63 -9.94 3.40 -4.07
C ALA A 63 -10.56 4.61 -3.34
N ALA A 64 -9.76 5.60 -2.96
CA ALA A 64 -10.25 6.82 -2.31
C ALA A 64 -11.27 7.58 -3.19
N ILE A 65 -11.01 7.69 -4.50
CA ILE A 65 -11.93 8.30 -5.48
C ILE A 65 -13.22 7.48 -5.61
N MET A 66 -13.14 6.15 -5.55
CA MET A 66 -14.32 5.29 -5.58
C MET A 66 -15.18 5.49 -4.33
N PHE A 67 -14.57 5.45 -3.14
CA PHE A 67 -15.26 5.62 -1.86
C PHE A 67 -15.77 7.04 -1.61
N SER A 68 -15.24 8.05 -2.30
CA SER A 68 -15.77 9.41 -2.20
C SER A 68 -17.12 9.59 -2.92
N LYS A 69 -17.51 8.67 -3.81
CA LYS A 69 -18.78 8.76 -4.53
C LYS A 69 -19.97 8.57 -3.57
N PRO A 70 -21.10 9.29 -3.76
CA PRO A 70 -22.26 9.22 -2.87
C PRO A 70 -22.81 7.81 -2.65
N CYS A 71 -22.80 6.95 -3.68
CA CYS A 71 -23.27 5.58 -3.58
C CYS A 71 -22.43 4.67 -2.67
N PHE A 72 -21.20 5.08 -2.32
CA PHE A 72 -20.34 4.38 -1.34
C PHE A 72 -20.33 5.09 0.01
N GLN A 73 -20.92 6.28 0.12
CA GLN A 73 -21.11 6.95 1.39
C GLN A 73 -22.30 6.28 2.11
N ARG A 74 -22.06 5.79 3.33
CA ARG A 74 -23.17 5.30 4.16
C ARG A 74 -23.95 6.49 4.67
N ASP A 75 -25.13 6.70 4.10
CA ASP A 75 -26.13 7.53 4.73
C ASP A 75 -26.53 6.91 6.07
N ARG A 76 -26.74 7.77 7.07
CA ARG A 76 -27.30 7.31 8.35
C ARG A 76 -28.69 6.78 8.09
N TYR A 77 -29.00 5.60 8.62
CA TYR A 77 -30.38 5.12 8.66
C TYR A 77 -31.28 6.20 9.23
N SER A 78 -32.43 6.41 8.58
CA SER A 78 -33.49 7.25 9.15
C SER A 78 -33.92 6.71 10.51
N ALA A 79 -34.56 7.53 11.34
CA ALA A 79 -35.03 7.10 12.66
C ALA A 79 -35.87 5.82 12.57
N ASN A 80 -36.76 5.74 11.59
CA ASN A 80 -37.62 4.58 11.36
C ASN A 80 -36.82 3.34 10.92
N GLN A 81 -35.81 3.50 10.06
CA GLN A 81 -34.93 2.40 9.65
C GLN A 81 -34.09 1.88 10.83
N ARG A 82 -33.63 2.77 11.73
CA ARG A 82 -32.91 2.38 12.96
C ARG A 82 -33.80 1.58 13.90
N ILE A 83 -35.04 2.03 14.09
CA ILE A 83 -36.03 1.33 14.92
C ILE A 83 -36.34 -0.05 14.31
N ALA A 84 -36.63 -0.12 13.01
CA ALA A 84 -36.90 -1.36 12.31
C ALA A 84 -35.72 -2.35 12.41
N TYR A 85 -34.48 -1.89 12.24
CA TYR A 85 -33.29 -2.72 12.41
C TYR A 85 -33.16 -3.27 13.85
N ASN A 86 -33.36 -2.42 14.86
CA ASN A 86 -33.31 -2.85 16.25
C ASN A 86 -34.41 -3.87 16.57
N ASN A 87 -35.64 -3.62 16.13
CA ASN A 87 -36.76 -4.55 16.30
C ASN A 87 -36.44 -5.90 15.62
N ALA A 88 -35.96 -5.89 14.39
CA ALA A 88 -35.57 -7.11 13.67
C ALA A 88 -34.36 -7.83 14.29
N LYS A 89 -33.44 -7.11 14.94
CA LYS A 89 -32.27 -7.69 15.62
C LYS A 89 -32.67 -8.42 16.91
N TYR A 90 -33.60 -7.86 17.68
CA TYR A 90 -33.98 -8.38 18.98
C TYR A 90 -35.23 -9.28 18.96
N ASN A 91 -36.04 -9.26 17.89
CA ASN A 91 -37.24 -10.11 17.74
C ASN A 91 -37.00 -11.37 16.88
N LYS A 92 -35.78 -11.88 16.75
CA LYS A 92 -35.44 -13.07 15.92
C LYS A 92 -35.98 -14.42 16.44
N GLY A 93 -36.98 -14.44 17.32
CA GLY A 93 -37.41 -15.64 18.04
C GLY A 93 -38.88 -15.72 18.40
N LEU A 94 -39.77 -15.14 17.58
CA LEU A 94 -41.21 -15.45 17.57
C LEU A 94 -41.55 -16.26 16.32
#